data_AF-A0AAV6ILD4-F1
#
_entry.id   AF-A0AAV6ILD4-F1
#
_cell.length_a   1.000
_cell.length_b   1.000
_cell.length_c   1.000
_cell.angle_alpha   90.00
_cell.angle_beta   90.00
_cell.angle_gamma   90.00
#
_symmetry.space_group_name_H-M   'P 1'
#
loop_
_entity.id
_entity.type
_entity.pdbx_description
1 polymer ?
#
loop_
_entity_poly.entity_id
_entity_poly.type
_entity_poly.pdbx_seq_one_letter_code
_entity_poly.pdbx_strand_id
1 'polypeptide(L)'
;MGSLPDPSDVNNPNIDSCNSLPVKSNQPTVCSLSPEMDVNGRTSKISDEGVIPTVHAFNVLRAAFNNTNLATDTSGFSPEALIISIRSFSSSYWEVRNSACLAYTALVHRMIGFLNVQKRESARRALTGLEYPSLHPFLLNELRVATELLNDTPPQHPESNLAKVVHPSLCPMLILLSQLKPSTIASEAGDTLDHFLFMPFIRRCSIQSNLRVRVLASRALTGLVSNEKLPIVLLNIASELPCRENQMASVPVDMNDQKPKVLFNSIHGTLLQLDSLLEANCRNPADFAKRDQIIGDLIQVLAPRSWIGKPKLCPCPTISSGFLKVLDNALSIVRTCHISENIGPIWNLLWELSSDCLNVEATNGLSYYDPSVVELRKQAAIFNCVCQTSKEVIEEDFLTQHKFSPPVSQLKVRKQWNHTCVPVSQINRICLIQLFSSILLLK
;
A
#
# COMPACT_ATOMS: atom_id res chain seq x y z
N MET A 1 -6.89 -55.83 -27.53
CA MET A 1 -6.58 -56.33 -28.89
C MET A 1 -5.91 -55.16 -29.60
N GLY A 2 -4.60 -55.02 -29.80
CA GLY A 2 -3.44 -55.91 -29.98
C GLY A 2 -2.76 -55.42 -31.29
N SER A 3 -1.46 -55.28 -31.53
CA SER A 3 -0.20 -55.47 -30.82
C SER A 3 0.91 -54.79 -31.68
N LEU A 4 2.05 -54.46 -31.07
CA LEU A 4 3.35 -54.00 -31.61
C LEU A 4 3.96 -54.95 -32.70
N PRO A 5 5.03 -54.61 -33.47
CA PRO A 5 6.38 -54.37 -32.91
C PRO A 5 7.37 -53.41 -33.64
N ASP A 6 8.45 -53.11 -32.90
CA ASP A 6 9.74 -52.50 -33.30
C ASP A 6 10.74 -53.60 -33.73
N PRO A 7 11.91 -53.29 -34.33
CA PRO A 7 13.15 -53.48 -33.54
C PRO A 7 14.35 -52.57 -33.86
N SER A 8 15.24 -52.48 -32.86
CA SER A 8 16.60 -51.89 -32.81
C SER A 8 17.73 -52.92 -33.07
N ASP A 9 18.91 -52.47 -33.53
CA ASP A 9 20.30 -52.95 -33.22
C ASP A 9 21.31 -52.11 -34.06
N VAL A 10 22.24 -51.25 -33.58
CA VAL A 10 23.46 -51.36 -32.74
C VAL A 10 24.72 -51.92 -33.47
N ASN A 11 25.70 -51.05 -33.85
CA ASN A 11 27.15 -51.10 -33.50
C ASN A 11 28.12 -50.31 -34.44
N ASN A 12 29.08 -49.61 -33.81
CA ASN A 12 30.30 -48.90 -34.32
C ASN A 12 31.48 -49.92 -34.54
N PRO A 13 32.72 -49.62 -35.07
CA PRO A 13 33.61 -48.50 -34.69
C PRO A 13 34.69 -47.97 -35.72
N ASN A 14 35.48 -46.98 -35.24
CA ASN A 14 36.70 -46.26 -35.69
C ASN A 14 37.76 -46.96 -36.58
N ILE A 15 38.60 -46.15 -37.30
CA ILE A 15 40.08 -46.29 -37.46
C ILE A 15 40.74 -45.01 -38.03
N ASP A 16 41.89 -44.63 -37.45
CA ASP A 16 42.84 -43.55 -37.76
C ASP A 16 43.64 -43.71 -39.07
N SER A 17 44.27 -42.64 -39.59
CA SER A 17 45.71 -42.66 -39.96
C SER A 17 46.32 -41.28 -40.32
N CYS A 18 47.61 -41.15 -40.02
CA CYS A 18 48.48 -39.97 -40.05
C CYS A 18 49.31 -39.79 -41.35
N ASN A 19 49.99 -38.63 -41.43
CA ASN A 19 51.39 -38.36 -41.90
C ASN A 19 51.58 -37.51 -43.18
N SER A 20 52.27 -36.37 -43.07
CA SER A 20 53.67 -36.15 -43.55
C SER A 20 54.14 -34.66 -43.56
N LEU A 21 55.14 -34.36 -42.69
CA LEU A 21 56.43 -33.59 -42.81
C LEU A 21 56.68 -32.51 -43.92
N PRO A 22 57.77 -31.68 -43.89
CA PRO A 22 58.84 -31.45 -42.86
C PRO A 22 59.18 -29.97 -42.54
N VAL A 23 59.62 -29.66 -41.30
CA VAL A 23 61.00 -29.32 -40.83
C VAL A 23 61.81 -28.25 -41.60
N LYS A 24 62.13 -27.13 -40.91
CA LYS A 24 63.49 -26.55 -40.87
C LYS A 24 63.79 -25.99 -39.46
N SER A 25 64.93 -26.43 -38.93
CA SER A 25 65.55 -26.09 -37.64
C SER A 25 66.54 -24.93 -37.81
N ASN A 26 66.73 -24.12 -36.76
CA ASN A 26 68.04 -23.75 -36.20
C ASN A 26 67.86 -22.99 -34.86
N GLN A 27 68.60 -23.42 -33.83
CA GLN A 27 68.73 -22.90 -32.46
C GLN A 27 70.21 -22.48 -32.23
N PRO A 28 70.67 -22.00 -31.04
CA PRO A 28 70.07 -21.18 -29.97
C PRO A 28 71.02 -20.02 -29.52
N THR A 29 70.71 -19.31 -28.42
CA THR A 29 71.61 -18.87 -27.30
C THR A 29 71.37 -17.43 -26.79
N VAL A 30 71.28 -17.32 -25.45
CA VAL A 30 71.65 -16.22 -24.52
C VAL A 30 70.51 -15.71 -23.62
N CYS A 31 70.88 -15.65 -22.33
CA CYS A 31 70.13 -15.43 -21.11
C CYS A 31 70.04 -13.94 -20.72
N SER A 32 69.18 -13.65 -19.72
CA SER A 32 69.15 -12.50 -18.77
C SER A 32 68.32 -11.22 -19.05
N LEU A 33 67.17 -11.13 -18.33
CA LEU A 33 66.66 -10.05 -17.44
C LEU A 33 66.78 -8.56 -17.91
N SER A 34 65.70 -7.95 -18.45
CA SER A 34 64.70 -7.01 -17.83
C SER A 34 65.09 -5.51 -17.91
N PRO A 35 64.20 -4.48 -17.77
CA PRO A 35 62.74 -4.47 -17.52
C PRO A 35 61.92 -3.45 -18.39
N GLU A 36 60.59 -3.46 -18.18
CA GLU A 36 59.63 -2.34 -18.39
C GLU A 36 59.32 -1.85 -19.81
N MET A 37 58.14 -2.24 -20.32
CA MET A 37 57.30 -1.34 -21.11
C MET A 37 55.82 -1.71 -20.93
N ASP A 38 55.14 -0.80 -20.23
CA ASP A 38 53.74 -0.39 -20.36
C ASP A 38 52.97 -1.05 -21.52
N VAL A 39 52.08 -1.99 -21.18
CA VAL A 39 50.96 -2.33 -22.05
C VAL A 39 49.71 -2.24 -21.19
N ASN A 40 49.25 -0.99 -21.08
CA ASN A 40 47.87 -0.58 -20.90
C ASN A 40 46.90 -1.67 -21.39
N GLY A 41 46.54 -2.57 -20.46
CA GLY A 41 45.61 -3.65 -20.71
C GLY A 41 44.29 -2.99 -21.03
N ARG A 42 43.94 -3.01 -22.32
CA ARG A 42 42.65 -2.59 -22.84
C ARG A 42 41.57 -3.13 -21.91
N THR A 43 41.04 -2.28 -21.06
CA THR A 43 39.69 -2.42 -20.51
C THR A 43 38.74 -2.18 -21.67
N SER A 44 38.75 -3.06 -22.68
CA SER A 44 37.60 -3.21 -23.55
C SER A 44 36.48 -3.59 -22.59
N LYS A 45 35.60 -2.63 -22.29
CA LYS A 45 34.29 -2.89 -21.70
C LYS A 45 33.70 -3.99 -22.56
N ILE A 46 33.73 -5.23 -22.07
CA ILE A 46 32.99 -6.34 -22.67
C ILE A 46 31.54 -6.00 -22.33
N SER A 47 30.95 -5.13 -23.16
CA SER A 47 29.52 -4.92 -23.16
C SER A 47 28.93 -6.23 -23.63
N ASP A 48 28.24 -6.93 -22.74
CA ASP A 48 27.46 -8.11 -23.08
C ASP A 48 26.57 -7.75 -24.29
N GLU A 49 26.83 -8.40 -25.43
CA GLU A 49 26.32 -8.00 -26.75
C GLU A 49 24.79 -7.91 -26.78
N GLY A 50 24.09 -8.62 -25.87
CA GLY A 50 22.64 -8.60 -25.75
C GLY A 50 22.04 -7.37 -25.04
N VAL A 51 22.82 -6.59 -24.30
CA VAL A 51 22.29 -5.48 -23.47
C VAL A 51 21.78 -4.33 -24.34
N ILE A 52 22.58 -3.87 -25.29
CA ILE A 52 22.25 -2.73 -26.16
C ILE A 52 21.01 -3.04 -27.03
N PRO A 53 20.94 -4.18 -27.75
CA PRO A 53 19.73 -4.58 -28.47
C PRO A 53 18.48 -4.66 -27.58
N THR A 54 18.60 -5.19 -26.36
CA THR A 54 17.48 -5.31 -25.41
C THR A 54 16.96 -3.92 -25.00
N VAL A 55 17.86 -2.99 -24.70
CA VAL A 55 17.50 -1.59 -24.39
C VAL A 55 16.80 -0.93 -25.57
N HIS A 56 17.29 -1.14 -26.80
CA HIS A 56 16.64 -0.63 -28.01
C HIS A 56 15.24 -1.24 -28.21
N ALA A 57 15.08 -2.54 -28.01
CA ALA A 57 13.77 -3.21 -28.10
C ALA A 57 12.76 -2.60 -27.11
N PHE A 58 13.13 -2.38 -25.86
CA PHE A 58 12.27 -1.70 -24.89
C PHE A 58 11.92 -0.27 -25.28
N ASN A 59 12.88 0.48 -25.83
CA ASN A 59 12.61 1.83 -26.32
C ASN A 59 11.65 1.84 -27.53
N VAL A 60 11.73 0.84 -28.40
CA VAL A 60 10.77 0.64 -29.49
C VAL A 60 9.38 0.30 -28.94
N LEU A 61 9.28 -0.63 -27.97
CA LEU A 61 8.02 -0.95 -27.29
C LEU A 61 7.40 0.30 -26.65
N ARG A 62 8.20 1.09 -25.92
CA ARG A 62 7.77 2.36 -25.34
C ARG A 62 7.22 3.31 -26.40
N ALA A 63 7.92 3.48 -27.52
CA ALA A 63 7.48 4.36 -28.61
C ALA A 63 6.17 3.87 -29.24
N ALA A 64 6.05 2.55 -29.46
CA ALA A 64 4.85 1.93 -30.01
C ALA A 64 3.63 2.12 -29.09
N PHE A 65 3.75 1.81 -27.79
CA PHE A 65 2.64 1.96 -26.85
C PHE A 65 2.25 3.41 -26.58
N ASN A 66 3.15 4.39 -26.74
CA ASN A 66 2.79 5.81 -26.65
C ASN A 66 2.15 6.37 -27.93
N ASN A 67 2.30 5.71 -29.08
CA ASN A 67 1.78 6.22 -30.34
C ASN A 67 0.28 5.91 -30.48
N THR A 68 -0.56 6.94 -30.43
CA THR A 68 -2.02 6.79 -30.53
C THR A 68 -2.48 6.13 -31.83
N ASN A 69 -1.74 6.29 -32.93
CA ASN A 69 -2.09 5.69 -34.22
C ASN A 69 -1.88 4.16 -34.24
N LEU A 70 -1.02 3.64 -33.36
CA LEU A 70 -0.75 2.20 -33.22
C LEU A 70 -1.60 1.55 -32.11
N ALA A 71 -2.60 2.27 -31.57
CA ALA A 71 -3.38 1.82 -30.42
C ALA A 71 -3.98 0.42 -30.60
N THR A 72 -4.72 0.25 -31.68
CA THR A 72 -5.48 -0.96 -31.98
C THR A 72 -4.52 -2.11 -32.25
N ASP A 73 -3.51 -1.86 -33.08
CA ASP A 73 -2.55 -2.87 -33.51
C ASP A 73 -1.67 -3.37 -32.36
N THR A 74 -1.32 -2.49 -31.41
CA THR A 74 -0.46 -2.85 -30.26
C THR A 74 -1.24 -3.43 -29.08
N SER A 75 -2.56 -3.25 -29.03
CA SER A 75 -3.39 -3.63 -27.88
C SER A 75 -3.30 -5.12 -27.55
N GLY A 76 -3.28 -5.99 -28.56
CA GLY A 76 -3.20 -7.44 -28.42
C GLY A 76 -1.88 -7.96 -27.84
N PHE A 77 -0.81 -7.15 -27.90
CA PHE A 77 0.52 -7.52 -27.36
C PHE A 77 0.76 -6.97 -25.96
N SER A 78 -0.23 -6.30 -25.36
CA SER A 78 -0.10 -5.68 -24.04
C SER A 78 0.24 -6.69 -22.94
N PRO A 79 -0.40 -7.89 -22.87
CA PRO A 79 -0.06 -8.89 -21.86
C PRO A 79 1.40 -9.33 -21.92
N GLU A 80 1.88 -9.71 -23.10
CA GLU A 80 3.22 -10.24 -23.32
C GLU A 80 4.28 -9.17 -23.03
N ALA A 81 4.05 -7.94 -23.50
CA ALA A 81 4.94 -6.82 -23.24
C ALA A 81 5.02 -6.48 -21.74
N LEU A 82 3.91 -6.64 -21.00
CA LEU A 82 3.87 -6.41 -19.56
C LEU A 82 4.70 -7.48 -18.83
N ILE A 83 4.52 -8.75 -19.18
CA ILE A 83 5.28 -9.88 -18.62
C ILE A 83 6.77 -9.66 -18.82
N ILE A 84 7.19 -9.35 -20.05
CA ILE A 84 8.61 -9.15 -20.39
C ILE A 84 9.17 -7.95 -19.61
N SER A 85 8.44 -6.84 -19.55
CA SER A 85 8.87 -5.65 -18.80
C SER A 85 9.04 -5.93 -17.31
N ILE A 86 8.10 -6.66 -16.70
CA ILE A 86 8.15 -7.01 -15.26
C ILE A 86 9.34 -7.92 -14.97
N ARG A 87 9.57 -8.96 -15.78
CA ARG A 87 10.71 -9.87 -15.63
C ARG A 87 12.05 -9.14 -15.75
N SER A 88 12.14 -8.17 -16.66
CA SER A 88 13.36 -7.39 -16.88
C SER A 88 13.75 -6.47 -15.71
N PHE A 89 12.87 -6.24 -14.73
CA PHE A 89 13.25 -5.52 -13.50
C PHE A 89 14.26 -6.27 -12.65
N SER A 90 14.35 -7.60 -12.80
CA SER A 90 15.37 -8.41 -12.12
C SER A 90 16.66 -8.56 -12.93
N SER A 91 16.81 -7.84 -14.06
CA SER A 91 18.06 -7.85 -14.84
C SER A 91 19.23 -7.32 -14.00
N SER A 92 20.43 -7.90 -14.17
CA SER A 92 21.67 -7.39 -13.57
C SER A 92 22.08 -6.02 -14.14
N TYR A 93 21.70 -5.74 -15.38
CA TYR A 93 22.04 -4.50 -16.10
C TYR A 93 21.05 -3.38 -15.79
N TRP A 94 21.57 -2.24 -15.32
CA TRP A 94 20.73 -1.11 -14.92
C TRP A 94 20.02 -0.49 -16.14
N GLU A 95 20.67 -0.50 -17.29
CA GLU A 95 20.18 0.04 -18.56
C GLU A 95 18.90 -0.69 -18.97
N VAL A 96 18.90 -2.03 -18.86
CA VAL A 96 17.76 -2.89 -19.18
C VAL A 96 16.61 -2.63 -18.20
N ARG A 97 16.90 -2.56 -16.88
CA ARG A 97 15.88 -2.23 -15.87
C ARG A 97 15.23 -0.87 -16.15
N ASN A 98 16.03 0.13 -16.50
CA ASN A 98 15.56 1.47 -16.81
C ASN A 98 14.71 1.51 -18.08
N SER A 99 15.18 0.90 -19.18
CA SER A 99 14.41 0.86 -20.43
C SER A 99 13.10 0.09 -20.26
N ALA A 100 13.12 -1.04 -19.54
CA ALA A 100 11.93 -1.81 -19.20
C ALA A 100 10.94 -0.98 -18.36
N CYS A 101 11.43 -0.16 -17.42
CA CYS A 101 10.59 0.74 -16.60
C CYS A 101 9.85 1.76 -17.45
N LEU A 102 10.54 2.35 -18.43
CA LEU A 102 9.95 3.33 -19.33
C LEU A 102 8.91 2.69 -20.26
N ALA A 103 9.18 1.47 -20.77
CA ALA A 103 8.22 0.70 -21.56
C ALA A 103 6.99 0.29 -20.72
N TYR A 104 7.21 -0.25 -19.53
CA TYR A 104 6.17 -0.58 -18.56
C TYR A 104 5.26 0.62 -18.25
N THR A 105 5.84 1.80 -18.03
CA THR A 105 5.08 3.01 -17.72
C THR A 105 4.19 3.43 -18.90
N ALA A 106 4.73 3.41 -20.12
CA ALA A 106 3.96 3.68 -21.34
C ALA A 106 2.81 2.66 -21.53
N LEU A 107 3.09 1.38 -21.28
CA LEU A 107 2.13 0.31 -21.39
C LEU A 107 1.01 0.41 -20.36
N VAL A 108 1.33 0.64 -19.09
CA VAL A 108 0.34 0.81 -18.01
C VAL A 108 -0.56 2.02 -18.28
N HIS A 109 0.00 3.15 -18.73
CA HIS A 109 -0.81 4.30 -19.15
C HIS A 109 -1.73 3.98 -20.33
N ARG A 110 -1.25 3.17 -21.30
CA ARG A 110 -2.06 2.74 -22.44
C ARG A 110 -3.23 1.85 -22.01
N MET A 111 -2.96 0.84 -21.18
CA MET A 111 -3.96 -0.13 -20.74
C MET A 111 -5.05 0.52 -19.87
N ILE A 112 -4.67 1.51 -19.06
CA ILE A 112 -5.56 2.21 -18.12
C ILE A 112 -6.22 3.47 -18.74
N GLY A 113 -5.70 3.94 -19.89
CA GLY A 113 -6.13 5.18 -20.51
C GLY A 113 -5.81 6.45 -19.70
N PHE A 114 -6.21 7.60 -20.24
CA PHE A 114 -5.99 8.91 -19.63
C PHE A 114 -7.19 9.35 -18.77
N LEU A 115 -6.91 10.14 -17.73
CA LEU A 115 -7.93 10.86 -16.97
C LEU A 115 -8.56 11.93 -17.86
N ASN A 116 -9.87 11.88 -18.08
CA ASN A 116 -10.60 12.99 -18.65
C ASN A 116 -10.83 14.04 -17.56
N VAL A 117 -9.93 15.03 -17.46
CA VAL A 117 -9.96 16.11 -16.45
C VAL A 117 -11.27 16.92 -16.48
N GLN A 118 -12.00 16.94 -17.61
CA GLN A 118 -13.26 17.68 -17.75
C GLN A 118 -14.47 17.03 -17.05
N LYS A 119 -14.45 15.72 -16.80
CA LYS A 119 -15.45 15.06 -15.95
C LYS A 119 -14.78 14.74 -14.63
N ARG A 120 -15.04 15.56 -13.61
CA ARG A 120 -14.54 15.46 -12.23
C ARG A 120 -14.90 14.14 -11.50
N GLU A 121 -15.37 13.14 -12.23
CA GLU A 121 -15.96 11.89 -11.73
C GLU A 121 -15.58 10.63 -12.53
N SER A 122 -14.73 10.72 -13.55
CA SER A 122 -14.21 9.52 -14.22
C SER A 122 -12.84 9.17 -13.67
N ALA A 123 -12.80 8.27 -12.68
CA ALA A 123 -11.62 7.49 -12.37
C ALA A 123 -10.99 6.98 -13.67
N ARG A 124 -9.65 6.89 -13.74
CA ARG A 124 -8.93 6.23 -14.83
C ARG A 124 -9.65 4.92 -15.20
N ARG A 125 -9.61 4.49 -16.48
CA ARG A 125 -10.16 3.19 -16.85
C ARG A 125 -9.41 2.15 -16.04
N ALA A 126 -10.01 1.70 -14.96
CA ALA A 126 -9.43 0.67 -14.14
C ALA A 126 -9.55 -0.64 -14.91
N LEU A 127 -8.49 -1.43 -14.85
CA LEU A 127 -8.47 -2.74 -15.47
C LEU A 127 -9.58 -3.55 -14.85
N THR A 128 -10.50 -4.03 -15.69
CA THR A 128 -11.41 -5.08 -15.24
C THR A 128 -10.62 -6.38 -15.32
N GLY A 129 -10.72 -7.22 -14.30
CA GLY A 129 -10.00 -8.49 -14.25
C GLY A 129 -10.17 -9.41 -15.47
N LEU A 130 -11.21 -9.15 -16.27
CA LEU A 130 -11.57 -9.86 -17.49
C LEU A 130 -10.86 -9.35 -18.75
N GLU A 131 -10.23 -8.17 -18.74
CA GLU A 131 -9.61 -7.59 -19.94
C GLU A 131 -8.33 -8.32 -20.35
N TYR A 132 -7.63 -8.97 -19.41
CA TYR A 132 -6.36 -9.66 -19.68
C TYR A 132 -6.19 -10.95 -18.85
N PRO A 133 -7.02 -11.99 -19.07
CA PRO A 133 -6.99 -13.22 -18.28
C PRO A 133 -5.64 -13.96 -18.37
N SER A 134 -4.91 -13.82 -19.48
CA SER A 134 -3.58 -14.42 -19.68
C SER A 134 -2.52 -13.88 -18.71
N LEU A 135 -2.72 -12.71 -18.10
CA LEU A 135 -1.81 -12.14 -17.11
C LEU A 135 -1.95 -12.79 -15.74
N HIS A 136 -3.13 -13.32 -15.39
CA HIS A 136 -3.42 -13.76 -14.03
C HIS A 136 -2.44 -14.85 -13.54
N PRO A 137 -2.16 -15.94 -14.30
CA PRO A 137 -1.22 -16.97 -13.85
C PRO A 137 0.19 -16.42 -13.63
N PHE A 138 0.64 -15.52 -14.51
CA PHE A 138 1.95 -14.88 -14.38
C PHE A 138 2.01 -14.01 -13.11
N LEU A 139 1.04 -13.12 -12.92
CA LEU A 139 1.00 -12.23 -11.75
C LEU A 139 0.93 -13.02 -10.44
N LEU A 140 0.14 -14.09 -10.40
CA LEU A 140 0.03 -14.94 -9.22
C LEU A 140 1.37 -15.61 -8.88
N ASN A 141 2.05 -16.16 -9.89
CA ASN A 141 3.34 -16.81 -9.71
C ASN A 141 4.43 -15.80 -9.31
N GLU A 142 4.49 -14.66 -9.99
CA GLU A 142 5.49 -13.62 -9.74
C GLU A 142 5.29 -12.99 -8.35
N LEU A 143 4.05 -12.76 -7.89
CA LEU A 143 3.75 -12.34 -6.51
C LEU A 143 4.18 -13.38 -5.49
N ARG A 144 3.96 -14.67 -5.77
CA ARG A 144 4.41 -15.75 -4.88
C ARG A 144 5.92 -15.65 -4.67
N VAL A 145 6.69 -15.65 -5.76
CA VAL A 145 8.17 -15.53 -5.74
C VAL A 145 8.60 -14.23 -5.04
N ALA A 146 8.01 -13.10 -5.39
CA ALA A 146 8.38 -11.80 -4.84
C ALA A 146 8.07 -11.66 -3.33
N THR A 147 7.18 -12.49 -2.79
CA THR A 147 6.76 -12.44 -1.38
C THR A 147 7.30 -13.59 -0.53
N GLU A 148 7.94 -14.61 -1.11
CA GLU A 148 8.53 -15.75 -0.38
C GLU A 148 9.56 -15.29 0.67
N LEU A 149 10.40 -14.32 0.32
CA LEU A 149 11.46 -13.79 1.18
C LEU A 149 10.97 -12.70 2.17
N LEU A 150 9.70 -12.32 2.11
CA LEU A 150 9.13 -11.28 2.98
C LEU A 150 8.75 -11.80 4.38
N ASN A 151 8.74 -13.13 4.58
CA ASN A 151 8.36 -13.73 5.85
C ASN A 151 9.23 -13.22 7.00
N ASP A 152 8.59 -12.95 8.14
CA ASP A 152 9.23 -12.49 9.37
C ASP A 152 9.82 -13.69 10.12
N THR A 153 10.92 -14.24 9.61
CA THR A 153 11.85 -14.93 10.50
C THR A 153 12.53 -13.85 11.33
N PRO A 154 12.43 -13.87 12.68
CA PRO A 154 13.23 -12.99 13.52
C PRO A 154 14.69 -13.20 13.12
N PRO A 155 15.46 -12.13 12.84
CA PRO A 155 16.86 -12.30 12.53
C PRO A 155 17.50 -13.01 13.73
N GLN A 156 17.97 -14.25 13.51
CA GLN A 156 18.70 -15.00 14.54
C GLN A 156 20.00 -14.27 14.94
N HIS A 157 20.40 -13.26 14.17
CA HIS A 157 21.53 -12.38 14.45
C HIS A 157 21.17 -10.89 14.28
N PRO A 158 21.38 -10.04 15.30
CA PRO A 158 21.10 -8.60 15.26
C PRO A 158 21.96 -7.79 14.26
N GLU A 159 22.84 -8.44 13.50
CA GLU A 159 23.75 -7.83 12.52
C GLU A 159 23.29 -7.97 11.07
N SER A 160 22.26 -8.78 10.78
CA SER A 160 21.66 -8.85 9.43
C SER A 160 20.61 -7.74 9.21
N ASN A 161 20.98 -6.49 9.52
CA ASN A 161 20.23 -5.30 9.08
C ASN A 161 20.38 -5.03 7.57
N LEU A 162 20.66 -6.08 6.78
CA LEU A 162 20.52 -5.97 5.33
C LEU A 162 19.02 -5.84 5.08
N ALA A 163 18.58 -4.61 4.81
CA ALA A 163 17.20 -4.28 4.47
C ALA A 163 16.63 -5.41 3.60
N LYS A 164 15.61 -6.12 4.10
CA LYS A 164 14.98 -7.23 3.38
C LYS A 164 14.82 -6.80 1.92
N VAL A 165 15.60 -7.41 1.03
CA VAL A 165 15.71 -6.94 -0.34
C VAL A 165 14.35 -7.16 -0.98
N VAL A 166 13.64 -6.06 -1.23
CA VAL A 166 12.35 -6.11 -1.91
C VAL A 166 12.62 -6.59 -3.33
N HIS A 167 11.96 -7.66 -3.74
CA HIS A 167 12.11 -8.18 -5.10
C HIS A 167 11.78 -7.07 -6.13
N PRO A 168 12.62 -6.83 -7.15
CA PRO A 168 12.45 -5.70 -8.07
C PRO A 168 11.10 -5.64 -8.79
N SER A 169 10.46 -6.80 -9.04
CA SER A 169 9.14 -6.87 -9.66
C SER A 169 7.98 -6.48 -8.74
N LEU A 170 8.18 -6.42 -7.41
CA LEU A 170 7.09 -6.26 -6.45
C LEU A 170 6.35 -4.93 -6.60
N CYS A 171 7.07 -3.81 -6.56
CA CYS A 171 6.46 -2.48 -6.66
C CYS A 171 5.70 -2.29 -7.99
N PRO A 172 6.25 -2.67 -9.16
CA PRO A 172 5.51 -2.69 -10.43
C PRO A 172 4.25 -3.54 -10.39
N MET A 173 4.29 -4.74 -9.79
CA MET A 173 3.07 -5.55 -9.64
C MET A 173 2.02 -4.87 -8.77
N LEU A 174 2.41 -4.30 -7.62
CA LEU A 174 1.47 -3.59 -6.76
C LEU A 174 0.90 -2.33 -7.42
N ILE A 175 1.71 -1.62 -8.23
CA ILE A 175 1.23 -0.48 -9.04
C ILE A 175 0.16 -0.96 -10.01
N LEU A 176 0.41 -2.05 -10.75
CA LEU A 176 -0.57 -2.60 -11.68
C LEU A 176 -1.88 -3.00 -10.97
N LEU A 177 -1.77 -3.76 -9.87
CA LEU A 177 -2.92 -4.27 -9.11
C LEU A 177 -3.73 -3.14 -8.44
N SER A 178 -3.09 -2.02 -8.08
CA SER A 178 -3.78 -0.82 -7.57
C SER A 178 -4.72 -0.16 -8.57
N GLN A 179 -4.70 -0.61 -9.83
CA GLN A 179 -5.53 -0.08 -10.92
C GLN A 179 -6.67 -1.03 -11.27
N LEU A 180 -6.85 -2.13 -10.52
CA LEU A 180 -7.99 -3.03 -10.66
C LEU A 180 -9.25 -2.40 -10.05
N LYS A 181 -10.40 -2.67 -10.68
CA LYS A 181 -11.71 -2.40 -10.07
C LYS A 181 -12.25 -3.65 -9.37
N PRO A 182 -12.99 -3.49 -8.25
CA PRO A 182 -13.76 -4.58 -7.67
C PRO A 182 -14.62 -5.26 -8.72
N SER A 183 -14.62 -6.58 -8.77
CA SER A 183 -15.54 -7.32 -9.64
C SER A 183 -16.99 -7.02 -9.22
N THR A 184 -17.82 -6.66 -10.20
CA THR A 184 -19.27 -6.51 -10.03
C THR A 184 -20.01 -7.83 -10.17
N ILE A 185 -19.34 -8.86 -10.70
CA ILE A 185 -19.88 -10.21 -10.87
C ILE A 185 -19.30 -11.07 -9.75
N ALA A 186 -20.17 -11.72 -8.99
CA ALA A 186 -19.77 -12.71 -8.00
C ALA A 186 -19.01 -13.83 -8.73
N SER A 187 -17.72 -13.96 -8.42
CA SER A 187 -16.91 -15.07 -8.92
C SER A 187 -17.47 -16.37 -8.35
N GLU A 188 -17.73 -17.35 -9.21
CA GLU A 188 -18.14 -18.68 -8.76
C GLU A 188 -17.03 -19.29 -7.89
N ALA A 189 -17.42 -20.06 -6.88
CA ALA A 189 -16.47 -20.70 -5.97
C ALA A 189 -15.55 -21.65 -6.75
N GLY A 190 -14.24 -21.37 -6.76
CA GLY A 190 -13.25 -22.18 -7.47
C GLY A 190 -12.79 -21.60 -8.81
N ASP A 191 -13.19 -20.39 -9.17
CA ASP A 191 -12.65 -19.71 -10.35
C ASP A 191 -11.13 -19.49 -10.21
N THR A 192 -10.37 -20.09 -11.12
CA THR A 192 -8.92 -19.96 -11.21
C THR A 192 -8.47 -18.53 -11.53
N LEU A 193 -9.36 -17.67 -12.03
CA LEU A 193 -9.12 -16.27 -12.33
C LEU A 193 -9.66 -15.31 -11.26
N ASP A 194 -10.10 -15.81 -10.09
CA ASP A 194 -10.52 -14.95 -8.99
C ASP A 194 -9.34 -14.06 -8.55
N HIS A 195 -9.56 -12.75 -8.56
CA HIS A 195 -8.56 -11.76 -8.16
C HIS A 195 -8.32 -11.80 -6.64
N PHE A 196 -9.27 -12.34 -5.88
CA PHE A 196 -9.12 -12.61 -4.47
C PHE A 196 -7.93 -13.54 -4.16
N LEU A 197 -7.49 -14.36 -5.13
CA LEU A 197 -6.30 -15.21 -5.01
C LEU A 197 -5.00 -14.40 -4.80
N PHE A 198 -4.97 -13.12 -5.18
CA PHE A 198 -3.82 -12.25 -4.90
C PHE A 198 -3.76 -11.79 -3.43
N MET A 199 -4.89 -11.83 -2.71
CA MET A 199 -5.03 -11.22 -1.38
C MET A 199 -3.96 -11.70 -0.38
N PRO A 200 -3.64 -12.99 -0.20
CA PRO A 200 -2.63 -13.41 0.76
C PRO A 200 -1.27 -12.75 0.53
N PHE A 201 -0.87 -12.57 -0.73
CA PHE A 201 0.40 -11.93 -1.09
C PHE A 201 0.36 -10.42 -0.84
N ILE A 202 -0.74 -9.76 -1.18
CA ILE A 202 -0.94 -8.33 -0.87
C ILE A 202 -0.90 -8.08 0.64
N ARG A 203 -1.55 -8.94 1.44
CA ARG A 203 -1.58 -8.85 2.91
C ARG A 203 -0.16 -8.95 3.50
N ARG A 204 0.69 -9.84 2.97
CA ARG A 204 2.11 -9.91 3.37
C ARG A 204 2.87 -8.63 3.04
N CYS A 205 2.60 -8.01 1.90
CA CYS A 205 3.22 -6.73 1.51
C CYS A 205 2.83 -5.59 2.45
N SER A 206 1.59 -5.60 2.95
CA SER A 206 1.07 -4.56 3.83
C SER A 206 1.77 -4.47 5.18
N ILE A 207 2.45 -5.52 5.64
CA ILE A 207 3.12 -5.51 6.96
C ILE A 207 4.65 -5.28 6.88
N GLN A 208 5.18 -5.05 5.69
CA GLN A 208 6.63 -4.91 5.47
C GLN A 208 7.20 -3.59 6.01
N SER A 209 8.52 -3.56 6.25
CA SER A 209 9.22 -2.36 6.71
C SER A 209 9.20 -1.20 5.71
N ASN A 210 9.17 -1.51 4.41
CA ASN A 210 9.14 -0.50 3.35
C ASN A 210 7.77 0.19 3.27
N LEU A 211 7.71 1.47 3.63
CA LEU A 211 6.49 2.28 3.60
C LEU A 211 5.82 2.31 2.22
N ARG A 212 6.60 2.42 1.13
CA ARG A 212 6.04 2.50 -0.22
C ARG A 212 5.34 1.20 -0.61
N VAL A 213 5.91 0.06 -0.23
CA VAL A 213 5.29 -1.27 -0.43
C VAL A 213 3.95 -1.33 0.32
N ARG A 214 3.90 -0.88 1.58
CA ARG A 214 2.66 -0.86 2.37
C ARG A 214 1.57 0.00 1.73
N VAL A 215 1.91 1.20 1.25
CA VAL A 215 0.97 2.12 0.58
C VAL A 215 0.46 1.55 -0.75
N LEU A 216 1.34 0.92 -1.53
CA LEU A 216 0.92 0.30 -2.79
C LEU A 216 0.05 -0.95 -2.54
N ALA A 217 0.38 -1.75 -1.52
CA ALA A 217 -0.40 -2.91 -1.13
C ALA A 217 -1.82 -2.54 -0.64
N SER A 218 -1.95 -1.47 0.15
CA SER A 218 -3.26 -1.00 0.60
C SER A 218 -4.17 -0.58 -0.55
N ARG A 219 -3.60 0.06 -1.58
CA ARG A 219 -4.32 0.44 -2.80
C ARG A 219 -4.62 -0.75 -3.71
N ALA A 220 -3.69 -1.70 -3.82
CA ALA A 220 -3.92 -2.94 -4.56
C ALA A 220 -5.10 -3.74 -3.99
N LEU A 221 -5.26 -3.75 -2.67
CA LEU A 221 -6.33 -4.46 -1.99
C LEU A 221 -7.73 -4.00 -2.41
N THR A 222 -7.93 -2.71 -2.68
CA THR A 222 -9.27 -2.15 -2.96
C THR A 222 -9.92 -2.76 -4.19
N GLY A 223 -9.12 -3.10 -5.21
CA GLY A 223 -9.60 -3.73 -6.45
C GLY A 223 -9.89 -5.24 -6.31
N LEU A 224 -9.43 -5.88 -5.24
CA LEU A 224 -9.60 -7.33 -5.03
C LEU A 224 -10.84 -7.69 -4.22
N VAL A 225 -11.39 -6.73 -3.48
CA VAL A 225 -12.48 -6.95 -2.52
C VAL A 225 -13.81 -6.54 -3.15
N SER A 226 -14.66 -7.53 -3.43
CA SER A 226 -16.04 -7.29 -3.89
C SER A 226 -16.92 -6.70 -2.78
N ASN A 227 -18.04 -6.07 -3.15
CA ASN A 227 -19.00 -5.50 -2.19
C ASN A 227 -19.61 -6.55 -1.25
N GLU A 228 -19.63 -7.81 -1.65
CA GLU A 228 -20.12 -8.94 -0.84
C GLU A 228 -19.10 -9.34 0.22
N LYS A 229 -17.82 -9.44 -0.16
CA LYS A 229 -16.72 -9.83 0.74
C LYS A 229 -16.25 -8.67 1.63
N LEU A 230 -16.60 -7.43 1.28
CA LEU A 230 -16.13 -6.21 1.95
C LEU A 230 -16.33 -6.19 3.48
N PRO A 231 -17.53 -6.47 4.05
CA PRO A 231 -17.71 -6.43 5.50
C PRO A 231 -16.78 -7.40 6.22
N ILE A 232 -16.69 -8.63 5.72
CA ILE A 232 -15.87 -9.70 6.30
C ILE A 232 -14.40 -9.32 6.24
N VAL A 233 -13.92 -8.87 5.08
CA VAL A 233 -12.51 -8.46 4.91
C VAL A 233 -12.19 -7.28 5.82
N LEU A 234 -13.02 -6.24 5.85
CA LEU A 234 -12.78 -5.04 6.65
C LEU A 234 -12.68 -5.37 8.15
N LEU A 235 -13.61 -6.18 8.68
CA LEU A 235 -13.61 -6.59 10.08
C LEU A 235 -12.45 -7.52 10.42
N ASN A 236 -12.08 -8.45 9.53
CA ASN A 236 -10.90 -9.30 9.71
C ASN A 236 -9.60 -8.48 9.77
N ILE A 237 -9.47 -7.46 8.91
CA ILE A 237 -8.31 -6.58 8.91
C ILE A 237 -8.27 -5.76 10.21
N ALA A 238 -9.40 -5.23 10.65
CA ALA A 238 -9.48 -4.46 11.89
C ALA A 238 -9.19 -5.31 13.14
N SER A 239 -9.60 -6.58 13.13
CA SER A 239 -9.42 -7.47 14.29
C SER A 239 -7.95 -7.83 14.53
N GLU A 240 -7.11 -7.84 13.49
CA GLU A 240 -5.66 -8.05 13.58
C GLU A 240 -4.91 -6.91 14.29
N LEU A 241 -5.51 -5.72 14.41
CA LEU A 241 -4.92 -4.65 15.21
C LEU A 241 -4.84 -5.09 16.68
N PRO A 242 -3.70 -4.85 17.35
CA PRO A 242 -3.49 -5.30 18.73
C PRO A 242 -4.50 -4.68 19.70
N CYS A 243 -5.25 -5.54 20.40
CA CYS A 243 -6.06 -5.16 21.55
C CYS A 243 -5.21 -5.20 22.83
N ARG A 244 -5.27 -4.16 23.66
CA ARG A 244 -4.46 -4.03 24.89
C ARG A 244 -4.79 -5.11 25.93
N GLU A 245 -6.04 -5.56 25.97
CA GLU A 245 -6.51 -6.60 26.90
C GLU A 245 -5.84 -7.95 26.66
N ASN A 246 -5.57 -8.30 25.39
CA ASN A 246 -4.94 -9.56 25.01
C ASN A 246 -3.44 -9.64 25.35
N GLN A 247 -2.79 -8.49 25.60
CA GLN A 247 -1.37 -8.43 25.97
C GLN A 247 -1.13 -8.68 27.48
N MET A 248 -2.16 -8.52 28.32
CA MET A 248 -2.07 -8.81 29.76
C MET A 248 -2.43 -10.26 30.10
N ALA A 249 -3.14 -10.98 29.24
CA ALA A 249 -3.59 -12.36 29.48
C ALA A 249 -2.62 -13.46 29.02
N SER A 250 -1.53 -13.13 28.32
CA SER A 250 -0.69 -14.08 27.58
C SER A 250 0.75 -14.26 28.09
N VAL A 251 1.08 -13.82 29.31
CA VAL A 251 2.43 -14.00 29.86
C VAL A 251 2.40 -14.87 31.13
N PRO A 252 2.92 -16.11 31.09
CA PRO A 252 3.38 -16.79 32.29
C PRO A 252 4.54 -16.00 32.88
N VAL A 253 4.45 -15.72 34.16
CA VAL A 253 5.46 -15.02 34.96
C VAL A 253 6.68 -15.94 35.08
N ASP A 254 7.55 -15.98 34.07
CA ASP A 254 8.88 -16.56 34.21
C ASP A 254 9.88 -15.95 33.20
N MET A 255 10.91 -15.33 33.78
CA MET A 255 12.27 -15.05 33.28
C MET A 255 12.48 -14.45 31.88
N ASN A 256 13.11 -13.27 31.87
CA ASN A 256 13.70 -12.50 30.76
C ASN A 256 12.76 -11.66 29.86
N ASP A 257 12.50 -10.42 30.29
CA ASP A 257 12.65 -9.14 29.57
C ASP A 257 12.35 -9.05 28.05
N GLN A 258 11.42 -9.84 27.53
CA GLN A 258 10.89 -9.69 26.17
C GLN A 258 9.47 -9.16 26.23
N LYS A 259 9.37 -7.85 26.49
CA LYS A 259 8.15 -7.08 26.22
C LYS A 259 7.67 -7.42 24.79
N PRO A 260 6.38 -7.78 24.58
CA PRO A 260 5.89 -8.11 23.25
C PRO A 260 6.20 -6.96 22.29
N LYS A 261 7.06 -7.23 21.29
CA LYS A 261 7.47 -6.21 20.31
C LYS A 261 6.27 -5.87 19.44
N VAL A 262 5.63 -4.75 19.73
CA VAL A 262 4.59 -4.19 18.88
C VAL A 262 5.22 -3.81 17.53
N LEU A 263 4.87 -4.53 16.47
CA LEU A 263 5.35 -4.25 15.12
C LEU A 263 4.59 -3.06 14.53
N PHE A 264 5.08 -1.85 14.79
CA PHE A 264 4.52 -0.59 14.27
C PHE A 264 4.30 -0.59 12.75
N ASN A 265 5.18 -1.26 12.00
CA ASN A 265 5.02 -1.38 10.55
C ASN A 265 3.76 -2.17 10.16
N SER A 266 3.47 -3.24 10.89
CA SER A 266 2.25 -4.04 10.72
C SER A 266 1.01 -3.22 11.06
N ILE A 267 0.99 -2.53 12.21
CA ILE A 267 -0.13 -1.65 12.60
C ILE A 267 -0.43 -0.62 11.52
N HIS A 268 0.57 0.16 11.12
CA HIS A 268 0.37 1.19 10.11
C HIS A 268 -0.02 0.60 8.75
N GLY A 269 0.50 -0.57 8.40
CA GLY A 269 0.05 -1.35 7.24
C GLY A 269 -1.43 -1.71 7.26
N THR A 270 -1.90 -2.18 8.41
CA THR A 270 -3.32 -2.49 8.66
C THR A 270 -4.19 -1.24 8.59
N LEU A 271 -3.75 -0.13 9.19
CA LEU A 271 -4.47 1.16 9.10
C LEU A 271 -4.58 1.68 7.67
N LEU A 272 -3.50 1.61 6.88
CA LEU A 272 -3.54 1.99 5.46
C LEU A 272 -4.55 1.17 4.66
N GLN A 273 -4.68 -0.13 4.95
CA GLN A 273 -5.64 -1.02 4.29
C GLN A 273 -7.08 -0.65 4.65
N LEU A 274 -7.37 -0.42 5.94
CA LEU A 274 -8.68 0.05 6.38
C LEU A 274 -9.04 1.37 5.71
N ASP A 275 -8.12 2.34 5.73
CA ASP A 275 -8.29 3.65 5.11
C ASP A 275 -8.59 3.55 3.60
N SER A 276 -7.81 2.74 2.87
CA SER A 276 -7.98 2.55 1.43
C SER A 276 -9.33 1.89 1.09
N LEU A 277 -9.76 0.88 1.87
CA LEU A 277 -11.05 0.21 1.68
C LEU A 277 -12.24 1.13 2.00
N LEU A 278 -12.13 1.94 3.06
CA LEU A 278 -13.16 2.93 3.40
C LEU A 278 -13.32 3.98 2.29
N GLU A 279 -12.21 4.52 1.78
CA GLU A 279 -12.23 5.53 0.72
C GLU A 279 -12.76 4.97 -0.62
N ALA A 280 -12.30 3.79 -1.02
CA ALA A 280 -12.58 3.25 -2.36
C ALA A 280 -13.86 2.41 -2.42
N ASN A 281 -14.16 1.61 -1.40
CA ASN A 281 -15.22 0.59 -1.46
C ASN A 281 -16.48 1.01 -0.67
N CYS A 282 -16.35 1.81 0.40
CA CYS A 282 -17.51 2.22 1.22
C CYS A 282 -18.19 3.53 0.76
N ARG A 283 -17.57 4.32 -0.12
CA ARG A 283 -18.14 5.61 -0.58
C ARG A 283 -19.20 5.49 -1.70
N ASN A 284 -19.34 4.34 -2.36
CA ASN A 284 -20.22 4.18 -3.53
C ASN A 284 -21.71 3.92 -3.15
N PRO A 285 -22.72 4.40 -3.90
CA PRO A 285 -24.09 4.59 -3.42
C PRO A 285 -25.08 3.51 -3.90
N ALA A 286 -25.15 2.37 -3.20
CA ALA A 286 -26.27 1.43 -3.40
C ALA A 286 -27.15 1.25 -2.15
N ASP A 287 -26.54 1.19 -0.95
CA ASP A 287 -27.26 0.89 0.29
C ASP A 287 -26.68 1.69 1.47
N PHE A 288 -27.43 2.67 1.97
CA PHE A 288 -27.02 3.49 3.12
C PHE A 288 -27.08 2.71 4.44
N ALA A 289 -28.08 1.84 4.63
CA ALA A 289 -28.26 1.08 5.87
C ALA A 289 -27.17 0.03 6.03
N LYS A 290 -26.85 -0.71 4.95
CA LYS A 290 -25.75 -1.67 4.97
C LYS A 290 -24.41 -1.00 5.26
N ARG A 291 -24.16 0.19 4.70
CA ARG A 291 -22.93 0.96 5.01
C ARG A 291 -22.87 1.38 6.46
N ASP A 292 -23.97 1.92 6.99
CA ASP A 292 -24.03 2.31 8.39
C ASP A 292 -23.74 1.12 9.31
N GLN A 293 -24.32 -0.06 9.03
CA GLN A 293 -24.04 -1.28 9.76
C GLN A 293 -22.55 -1.68 9.69
N ILE A 294 -21.96 -1.70 8.49
CA ILE A 294 -20.53 -2.05 8.31
C ILE A 294 -19.64 -1.11 9.12
N ILE A 295 -19.93 0.19 9.12
CA ILE A 295 -19.13 1.16 9.88
C ILE A 295 -19.38 1.01 11.38
N GLY A 296 -20.62 0.78 11.82
CA GLY A 296 -20.94 0.48 13.21
C GLY A 296 -20.15 -0.72 13.73
N ASP A 297 -20.16 -1.83 13.00
CA ASP A 297 -19.40 -3.05 13.32
C ASP A 297 -17.89 -2.78 13.36
N LEU A 298 -17.36 -2.03 12.39
CA LEU A 298 -15.95 -1.62 12.37
C LEU A 298 -15.57 -0.84 13.63
N ILE A 299 -16.44 0.09 14.06
CA ILE A 299 -16.16 0.96 15.20
C ILE A 299 -16.23 0.18 16.52
N GLN A 300 -17.11 -0.81 16.64
CA GLN A 300 -17.10 -1.75 17.76
C GLN A 300 -15.76 -2.48 17.87
N VAL A 301 -15.16 -2.86 16.73
CA VAL A 301 -13.81 -3.47 16.71
C VAL A 301 -12.72 -2.43 17.02
N LEU A 302 -12.81 -1.20 16.52
CA LEU A 302 -11.77 -0.18 16.70
C LEU A 302 -11.75 0.45 18.09
N ALA A 303 -12.88 0.56 18.79
CA ALA A 303 -12.97 1.24 20.08
C ALA A 303 -12.04 0.64 21.17
N PRO A 304 -11.95 -0.69 21.37
CA PRO A 304 -10.97 -1.31 22.27
C PRO A 304 -9.50 -1.09 21.86
N ARG A 305 -9.26 -0.67 20.61
CA ARG A 305 -7.93 -0.40 20.03
C ARG A 305 -7.59 1.09 20.01
N SER A 306 -8.39 1.92 20.68
CA SER A 306 -8.23 3.39 20.76
C SER A 306 -6.87 3.85 21.31
N TRP A 307 -6.16 3.00 22.05
CA TRP A 307 -4.80 3.28 22.52
C TRP A 307 -3.82 3.62 21.39
N ILE A 308 -4.07 3.14 20.16
CA ILE A 308 -3.29 3.44 18.95
C ILE A 308 -3.32 4.95 18.64
N GLY A 309 -4.47 5.60 18.89
CA GLY A 309 -4.66 7.03 18.69
C GLY A 309 -4.20 7.90 19.87
N LYS A 310 -3.78 7.31 21.00
CA LYS A 310 -3.36 8.06 22.20
C LYS A 310 -1.84 8.20 22.22
N PRO A 311 -1.26 9.41 22.03
CA PRO A 311 0.20 9.56 21.93
C PRO A 311 0.96 9.12 23.18
N LYS A 312 0.33 9.20 24.36
CA LYS A 312 0.90 8.71 25.63
C LYS A 312 1.08 7.19 25.65
N LEU A 313 0.29 6.45 24.87
CA LEU A 313 0.31 4.99 24.80
C LEU A 313 0.97 4.47 23.52
N CYS A 314 0.86 5.22 22.41
CA CYS A 314 1.49 4.94 21.14
C CYS A 314 2.40 6.13 20.75
N PRO A 315 3.72 6.07 21.01
CA PRO A 315 4.64 7.18 20.74
C PRO A 315 5.02 7.32 19.25
N CYS A 316 4.18 6.82 18.32
CA CYS A 316 4.43 6.88 16.87
C CYS A 316 3.35 7.75 16.19
N PRO A 317 3.67 9.02 15.87
CA PRO A 317 2.69 9.97 15.32
C PRO A 317 2.04 9.49 14.02
N THR A 318 2.80 8.82 13.16
CA THR A 318 2.31 8.28 11.88
C THR A 318 1.21 7.23 12.09
N ILE A 319 1.33 6.40 13.13
CA ILE A 319 0.32 5.39 13.47
C ILE A 319 -0.93 6.07 14.04
N SER A 320 -0.77 6.99 14.98
CA SER A 320 -1.90 7.71 15.55
C SER A 320 -2.64 8.51 14.47
N SER A 321 -1.93 9.17 13.57
CA SER A 321 -2.51 9.88 12.42
C SER A 321 -3.29 8.93 11.50
N GLY A 322 -2.72 7.76 11.18
CA GLY A 322 -3.42 6.72 10.43
C GLY A 322 -4.71 6.26 11.12
N PHE A 323 -4.70 6.10 12.44
CA PHE A 323 -5.88 5.70 13.20
C PHE A 323 -6.96 6.79 13.21
N LEU A 324 -6.57 8.05 13.45
CA LEU A 324 -7.49 9.19 13.35
C LEU A 324 -8.07 9.32 11.93
N LYS A 325 -7.27 9.03 10.90
CA LYS A 325 -7.71 9.11 9.50
C LYS A 325 -8.78 8.06 9.20
N VAL A 326 -8.60 6.83 9.68
CA VAL A 326 -9.62 5.77 9.57
C VAL A 326 -10.93 6.17 10.24
N LEU A 327 -10.87 6.76 11.45
CA LEU A 327 -12.06 7.25 12.16
C LEU A 327 -12.73 8.42 11.43
N ASP A 328 -11.96 9.37 10.91
CA ASP A 328 -12.47 10.51 10.15
C ASP A 328 -13.16 10.07 8.86
N ASN A 329 -12.55 9.13 8.13
CA ASN A 329 -13.16 8.53 6.93
C ASN A 329 -14.45 7.77 7.29
N ALA A 330 -14.46 6.99 8.37
CA ALA A 330 -15.66 6.31 8.87
C ALA A 330 -16.78 7.32 9.21
N LEU A 331 -16.46 8.39 9.93
CA LEU A 331 -17.40 9.47 10.27
C LEU A 331 -17.93 10.17 9.01
N SER A 332 -17.05 10.48 8.06
CA SER A 332 -17.42 11.11 6.79
C SER A 332 -18.40 10.24 6.00
N ILE A 333 -18.23 8.92 5.99
CA ILE A 333 -19.15 7.99 5.31
C ILE A 333 -20.50 8.00 6.02
N VAL A 334 -20.52 7.84 7.34
CA VAL A 334 -21.76 7.75 8.12
C VAL A 334 -22.55 9.07 8.08
N ARG A 335 -21.88 10.22 8.01
CA ARG A 335 -22.54 11.53 7.81
C ARG A 335 -23.32 11.64 6.49
N THR A 336 -23.00 10.82 5.49
CA THR A 336 -23.79 10.76 4.25
C THR A 336 -25.05 9.91 4.39
N CYS A 337 -25.21 9.18 5.49
CA CYS A 337 -26.42 8.42 5.81
C CYS A 337 -27.40 9.33 6.57
N HIS A 338 -28.66 9.40 6.11
CA HIS A 338 -29.65 10.36 6.62
C HIS A 338 -30.02 10.19 8.11
N ILE A 339 -29.93 8.98 8.66
CA ILE A 339 -30.20 8.67 10.07
C ILE A 339 -29.22 7.56 10.48
N SER A 340 -28.23 7.88 11.31
CA SER A 340 -27.28 6.90 11.85
C SER A 340 -27.04 7.13 13.34
N GLU A 341 -27.18 6.06 14.11
CA GLU A 341 -26.85 6.04 15.54
C GLU A 341 -25.34 6.01 15.78
N ASN A 342 -24.55 5.68 14.75
CA ASN A 342 -23.09 5.56 14.84
C ASN A 342 -22.36 6.91 14.81
N ILE A 343 -23.01 8.00 14.39
CA ILE A 343 -22.38 9.34 14.33
C ILE A 343 -21.83 9.75 15.70
N GLY A 344 -22.64 9.64 16.75
CA GLY A 344 -22.27 10.07 18.10
C GLY A 344 -21.07 9.32 18.67
N PRO A 345 -21.10 7.98 18.72
CA PRO A 345 -19.97 7.16 19.17
C PRO A 345 -18.66 7.43 18.42
N ILE A 346 -18.71 7.52 17.09
CA ILE A 346 -17.51 7.79 16.27
C ILE A 346 -16.98 9.19 16.55
N TRP A 347 -17.86 10.18 16.60
CA TRP A 347 -17.50 11.57 16.86
C TRP A 347 -16.84 11.72 18.24
N ASN A 348 -17.43 11.12 19.28
CA ASN A 348 -16.89 11.17 20.64
C ASN A 348 -15.49 10.56 20.72
N LEU A 349 -15.29 9.39 20.10
CA LEU A 349 -13.99 8.72 20.07
C LEU A 349 -12.95 9.56 19.33
N LEU A 350 -13.30 10.08 18.15
CA LEU A 350 -12.39 10.91 17.34
C LEU A 350 -12.05 12.23 18.05
N TRP A 351 -13.03 12.84 18.74
CA TRP A 351 -12.83 14.05 19.54
C TRP A 351 -11.88 13.81 20.71
N GLU A 352 -12.10 12.75 21.49
CA GLU A 352 -11.23 12.40 22.63
C GLU A 352 -9.78 12.22 22.17
N LEU A 353 -9.56 11.42 21.12
CA LEU A 353 -8.22 11.14 20.62
C LEU A 353 -7.57 12.36 19.97
N SER A 354 -8.33 13.20 19.27
CA SER A 354 -7.82 14.45 18.69
C SER A 354 -7.42 15.44 19.79
N SER A 355 -8.22 15.56 20.85
CA SER A 355 -7.87 16.36 22.03
C SER A 355 -6.59 15.86 22.70
N ASP A 356 -6.46 14.54 22.90
CA ASP A 356 -5.25 13.92 23.42
C ASP A 356 -4.02 14.24 22.54
N CYS A 357 -4.16 14.30 21.22
CA CYS A 357 -3.08 14.65 20.29
C CYS A 357 -2.62 16.12 20.38
N LEU A 358 -3.53 17.03 20.74
CA LEU A 358 -3.20 18.46 20.93
C LEU A 358 -2.60 18.74 22.32
N ASN A 359 -3.06 18.01 23.34
CA ASN A 359 -2.67 18.20 24.74
C ASN A 359 -1.33 17.54 25.12
N VAL A 360 -0.66 16.88 24.17
CA VAL A 360 0.74 16.50 24.35
C VAL A 360 1.54 17.80 24.33
N GLU A 361 1.71 18.40 25.50
CA GLU A 361 2.80 19.33 25.79
C GLU A 361 4.08 18.75 25.19
N ALA A 362 5.02 19.61 24.78
CA ALA A 362 6.35 19.17 24.37
C ALA A 362 7.07 18.55 25.58
N THR A 363 6.62 17.37 26.02
CA THR A 363 6.99 16.73 27.29
C THR A 363 8.40 16.17 27.25
N ASN A 364 9.06 16.23 26.09
CA ASN A 364 10.49 16.12 25.98
C ASN A 364 10.97 17.41 25.33
N GLY A 365 11.77 18.20 26.05
CA GLY A 365 12.43 19.42 25.57
C GLY A 365 13.43 19.15 24.43
N LEU A 366 12.95 18.59 23.32
CA LEU A 366 13.70 18.35 22.11
C LEU A 366 13.47 19.55 21.18
N SER A 367 14.56 20.25 20.86
CA SER A 367 14.61 21.38 19.92
C SER A 367 14.44 20.98 18.46
N TYR A 368 14.02 19.74 18.17
CA TYR A 368 14.00 19.19 16.83
C TYR A 368 12.57 19.13 16.24
N TYR A 369 12.43 19.63 15.02
CA TYR A 369 11.20 19.62 14.24
C TYR A 369 10.92 18.20 13.71
N ASP A 370 9.87 17.55 14.21
CA ASP A 370 9.34 16.29 13.64
C ASP A 370 8.09 16.59 12.78
N PRO A 371 8.20 16.47 11.43
CA PRO A 371 7.07 16.67 10.52
C PRO A 371 5.86 15.77 10.82
N SER A 372 6.08 14.57 11.37
CA SER A 372 5.03 13.59 11.64
C SER A 372 4.15 14.04 12.81
N VAL A 373 4.75 14.65 13.83
CA VAL A 373 4.02 15.25 14.97
C VAL A 373 3.23 16.46 14.51
N VAL A 374 3.80 17.28 13.63
CA VAL A 374 3.13 18.46 13.06
C VAL A 374 1.91 18.04 12.25
N GLU A 375 2.04 17.05 11.38
CA GLU A 375 0.91 16.56 10.58
C GLU A 375 -0.19 15.94 11.46
N LEU A 376 0.17 15.16 12.49
CA LEU A 376 -0.79 14.64 13.46
C LEU A 376 -1.56 15.76 14.17
N ARG A 377 -0.84 16.78 14.66
CA ARG A 377 -1.47 17.93 15.34
C ARG A 377 -2.35 18.74 14.40
N LYS A 378 -1.91 18.95 13.17
CA LYS A 378 -2.70 19.62 12.13
C LYS A 378 -4.00 18.85 11.86
N GLN A 379 -3.93 17.54 11.69
CA GLN A 379 -5.11 16.69 11.49
C GLN A 379 -6.08 16.77 12.68
N ALA A 380 -5.56 16.68 13.91
CA ALA A 380 -6.35 16.81 15.13
C ALA A 380 -6.98 18.21 15.28
N ALA A 381 -6.24 19.26 14.95
CA ALA A 381 -6.73 20.64 15.00
C ALA A 381 -7.83 20.89 13.97
N ILE A 382 -7.68 20.42 12.72
CA ILE A 382 -8.69 20.56 11.67
C ILE A 382 -10.01 19.95 12.14
N PHE A 383 -10.00 18.73 12.69
CA PHE A 383 -11.21 18.11 13.21
C PHE A 383 -11.86 18.94 14.31
N ASN A 384 -11.08 19.40 15.29
CA ASN A 384 -11.59 20.17 16.42
C ASN A 384 -12.15 21.55 15.99
N CYS A 385 -11.51 22.24 15.05
CA CYS A 385 -11.98 23.53 14.53
C CYS A 385 -13.26 23.39 13.70
N VAL A 386 -13.30 22.46 12.74
CA VAL A 386 -14.50 22.22 11.90
C VAL A 386 -15.70 21.85 12.76
N CYS A 387 -15.48 21.12 13.86
CA CYS A 387 -16.55 20.69 14.75
C CYS A 387 -17.03 21.77 15.72
N GLN A 388 -16.17 22.73 16.12
CA GLN A 388 -16.59 23.88 16.93
C GLN A 388 -17.57 24.75 16.13
N THR A 389 -17.29 25.02 14.86
CA THR A 389 -18.22 25.73 13.97
C THR A 389 -19.54 24.97 13.75
N SER A 390 -19.52 23.63 13.66
CA SER A 390 -20.78 22.87 13.53
C SER A 390 -21.59 22.82 14.82
N LYS A 391 -20.94 22.85 16.00
CA LYS A 391 -21.64 22.94 17.28
C LYS A 391 -22.29 24.31 17.47
N GLU A 392 -21.62 25.39 17.06
CA GLU A 392 -22.20 26.73 17.06
C GLU A 392 -23.40 26.84 16.11
N VAL A 393 -23.33 26.26 14.91
CA VAL A 393 -24.47 26.23 13.97
C VAL A 393 -25.64 25.40 14.51
N ILE A 394 -25.37 24.26 15.15
CA ILE A 394 -26.41 23.44 15.77
C ILE A 394 -27.04 24.17 16.97
N GLU A 395 -26.25 24.83 17.83
CA GLU A 395 -26.77 25.62 18.95
C GLU A 395 -27.54 26.88 18.51
N GLU A 396 -27.14 27.55 17.42
CA GLU A 396 -27.87 28.68 16.85
C GLU A 396 -29.19 28.26 16.18
N ASP A 397 -29.25 27.11 15.51
CA ASP A 397 -30.50 26.55 14.97
C ASP A 397 -31.49 26.16 16.08
N PHE A 398 -30.99 25.71 17.25
CA PHE A 398 -31.84 25.46 18.43
C PHE A 398 -32.30 26.75 19.13
N LEU A 399 -31.52 27.83 19.08
CA LEU A 399 -31.87 29.13 19.68
C LEU A 399 -32.83 29.96 18.82
N THR A 400 -32.82 29.77 17.49
CA THR A 400 -33.68 30.51 16.57
C THR A 400 -35.09 29.92 16.43
N GLN A 401 -35.30 28.63 16.72
CA GLN A 401 -36.64 28.02 16.73
C GLN A 401 -37.49 28.34 17.97
N HIS A 402 -36.93 28.92 19.03
CA HIS A 402 -37.65 29.16 20.30
C HIS A 402 -38.38 30.52 20.42
N LYS A 403 -38.45 31.34 19.37
CA LYS A 403 -39.06 32.70 19.42
C LYS A 403 -40.54 32.82 19.01
N PHE A 404 -41.26 31.71 18.82
CA PHE A 404 -42.72 31.76 18.65
C PHE A 404 -43.42 30.85 19.66
N SER A 405 -44.21 31.46 20.55
CA SER A 405 -45.23 30.86 21.42
C SER A 405 -46.43 31.82 21.43
N PRO A 406 -47.71 31.42 21.67
CA PRO A 406 -48.18 30.49 22.74
C PRO A 406 -49.45 29.65 22.35
N PRO A 407 -50.28 29.07 23.28
CA PRO A 407 -50.11 28.70 24.70
C PRO A 407 -50.43 27.22 25.07
N VAL A 408 -49.78 26.77 26.16
CA VAL A 408 -50.28 25.93 27.28
C VAL A 408 -50.87 24.53 27.00
N SER A 409 -50.13 23.47 27.38
CA SER A 409 -50.44 22.66 28.59
C SER A 409 -49.49 21.45 28.80
N GLN A 410 -49.14 21.24 30.08
CA GLN A 410 -48.61 20.04 30.75
C GLN A 410 -47.14 19.60 30.57
N LEU A 411 -46.32 20.09 31.52
CA LEU A 411 -45.30 19.38 32.31
C LEU A 411 -45.00 17.90 31.99
N LYS A 412 -43.74 17.62 31.66
CA LYS A 412 -42.96 16.53 32.28
C LYS A 412 -41.47 16.89 32.33
N VAL A 413 -40.96 17.03 33.55
CA VAL A 413 -39.58 17.34 33.91
C VAL A 413 -38.66 16.20 33.45
N ARG A 414 -37.64 16.52 32.63
CA ARG A 414 -36.50 15.62 32.37
C ARG A 414 -35.22 16.28 32.89
N LYS A 415 -34.48 15.51 33.69
CA LYS A 415 -33.33 15.92 34.51
C LYS A 415 -32.24 16.64 33.69
N GLN A 416 -31.84 17.79 34.22
CA GLN A 416 -30.74 18.64 33.77
C GLN A 416 -29.40 17.94 34.07
N TRP A 417 -28.55 17.77 33.06
CA TRP A 417 -27.16 17.33 33.23
C TRP A 417 -26.29 18.58 33.38
N ASN A 418 -25.70 18.77 34.55
CA ASN A 418 -24.77 19.86 34.83
C ASN A 418 -23.42 19.53 34.19
N HIS A 419 -23.05 20.24 33.12
CA HIS A 419 -21.66 20.32 32.68
C HIS A 419 -21.05 21.62 33.20
N THR A 420 -20.03 21.47 34.05
CA THR A 420 -19.09 22.52 34.42
C THR A 420 -18.40 23.04 33.16
N CYS A 421 -18.75 24.26 32.76
CA CYS A 421 -18.14 24.97 31.65
C CYS A 421 -16.74 25.46 32.03
N VAL A 422 -15.72 25.08 31.25
CA VAL A 422 -14.42 25.76 31.24
C VAL A 422 -14.52 26.92 30.22
N PRO A 423 -14.01 28.14 30.52
CA PRO A 423 -14.27 29.31 29.67
C PRO A 423 -13.64 29.19 28.27
N VAL A 424 -14.48 29.27 27.24
CA VAL A 424 -14.18 29.16 25.79
C VAL A 424 -13.27 30.29 25.26
N SER A 425 -13.04 31.35 26.04
CA SER A 425 -12.30 32.54 25.59
C SER A 425 -10.77 32.36 25.52
N GLN A 426 -10.18 31.37 26.21
CA GLN A 426 -8.73 31.11 26.11
C GLN A 426 -8.36 30.12 25.00
N ILE A 427 -9.26 29.21 24.62
CA ILE A 427 -8.98 28.14 23.64
C ILE A 427 -8.99 28.69 22.20
N ASN A 428 -9.89 29.64 21.90
CA ASN A 428 -9.95 30.27 20.58
C ASN A 428 -8.68 31.07 20.21
N ARG A 429 -8.00 31.69 21.19
CA ARG A 429 -6.71 32.35 20.94
C ARG A 429 -5.59 31.35 20.69
N ILE A 430 -5.57 30.24 21.42
CA ILE A 430 -4.53 29.21 21.28
C ILE A 430 -4.67 28.46 19.94
N CYS A 431 -5.88 28.11 19.51
CA CYS A 431 -6.12 27.46 18.21
C CYS A 431 -5.77 28.37 17.03
N LEU A 432 -6.16 29.65 17.04
CA LEU A 432 -5.79 30.60 15.99
C LEU A 432 -4.28 30.85 15.96
N ILE A 433 -3.63 31.00 17.12
CA ILE A 433 -2.17 31.20 17.20
C ILE A 433 -1.42 29.93 16.74
N GLN A 434 -1.91 28.72 17.05
CA GLN A 434 -1.30 27.47 16.58
C GLN A 434 -1.53 27.20 15.09
N LEU A 435 -2.71 27.56 14.54
CA LEU A 435 -2.97 27.49 13.10
C LEU A 435 -2.08 28.48 12.34
N PHE A 436 -1.97 29.72 12.81
CA PHE A 436 -1.10 30.74 12.22
C PHE A 436 0.39 30.39 12.37
N SER A 437 0.81 29.82 13.50
CA SER A 437 2.20 29.39 13.70
C SER A 437 2.56 28.20 12.81
N SER A 438 1.62 27.27 12.59
CA SER A 438 1.81 26.13 11.68
C SER A 438 1.83 26.55 10.21
N ILE A 439 1.08 27.59 9.84
CA ILE A 439 1.08 28.17 8.49
C ILE A 439 2.33 29.03 8.23
N LEU A 440 2.87 29.73 9.25
CA LEU A 440 4.10 30.52 9.11
C LEU A 440 5.37 29.65 9.01
N LEU A 441 5.38 28.46 9.61
CA LEU A 441 6.48 27.49 9.50
C LEU A 441 6.53 26.73 8.15
N LEU A 442 5.54 26.96 7.28
CA LEU A 442 5.43 26.39 5.93
C LEU A 442 5.82 27.38 4.82
N LYS A 443 6.40 28.54 5.15
CA LYS A 443 6.96 29.51 4.19
C LYS A 443 8.46 29.69 4.33
#